data_AF-A0A1Z8XZQ4-F1
#
_entry.id   AF-A0A1Z8XZQ4-F1
#
_cell.length_a   1.000
_cell.length_b   1.000
_cell.length_c   1.000
_cell.angle_alpha   90.00
_cell.angle_beta   90.00
_cell.angle_gamma   90.00
#
_symmetry.space_group_name_H-M   'P 1'
#
loop_
_entity.id
_entity.type
_entity.pdbx_description
1 polymer ?
#
loop_
_entity_poly.entity_id
_entity_poly.type
_entity_poly.pdbx_seq_one_letter_code
_entity_poly.pdbx_strand_id
1 'polypeptide(L)' 'MEDCISEHRGLMWSVLRKYSQNQSDAEDLVQEIFTSLWKVAPRFDSKCGTENTFIGMLARRRALDRPRK' A
#
# COMPACT_ATOMS: atom_id res chain seq x y z
N MET A 1 4.37 9.33 10.62
CA MET A 1 3.46 8.38 9.94
C MET A 1 2.43 9.15 9.13
N GLU A 2 1.76 10.16 9.71
CA GLU A 2 0.82 11.06 9.03
C GLU A 2 1.39 11.73 7.76
N ASP A 3 2.64 12.23 7.78
CA ASP A 3 3.31 12.80 6.60
C ASP A 3 3.51 11.80 5.45
N CYS A 4 4.05 10.61 5.76
CA CYS A 4 4.24 9.53 4.79
C CYS A 4 2.90 9.06 4.19
N ILE A 5 1.84 9.01 5.01
CA ILE A 5 0.47 8.72 4.53
C ILE A 5 0.03 9.81 3.55
N SER A 6 0.22 11.09 3.89
CA SER A 6 -0.17 12.22 3.05
C SER A 6 0.55 12.20 1.70
N GLU A 7 1.85 11.94 1.70
CA GLU A 7 2.67 11.93 0.48
C GLU A 7 2.31 10.76 -0.47
N HIS A 8 1.99 9.58 0.07
CA HIS A 8 1.67 8.41 -0.75
C HIS A 8 0.17 8.16 -0.94
N ARG A 9 -0.70 9.04 -0.42
CA ARG A 9 -2.17 8.94 -0.51
C ARG A 9 -2.66 8.76 -1.95
N GLY A 10 -2.09 9.50 -2.92
CA GLY A 10 -2.51 9.42 -4.32
C GLY A 10 -2.21 8.06 -4.96
N LEU A 11 -1.03 7.50 -4.67
CA LEU A 11 -0.64 6.16 -5.11
C LEU A 11 -1.53 5.09 -4.48
N MET A 12 -1.74 5.17 -3.16
CA MET A 12 -2.60 4.23 -2.45
C MET A 12 -4.03 4.28 -2.95
N TRP A 13 -4.58 5.48 -3.14
CA TRP A 13 -5.94 5.66 -3.64
C TRP A 13 -6.15 5.01 -5.02
N SER A 14 -5.13 5.06 -5.88
CA SER A 14 -5.17 4.40 -7.19
C SER A 14 -5.18 2.87 -7.08
N VAL A 15 -4.48 2.30 -6.09
CA VAL A 15 -4.53 0.86 -5.79
C VAL A 15 -5.89 0.49 -5.19
N LEU A 16 -6.35 1.20 -4.17
CA LEU A 16 -7.61 0.90 -3.49
C LEU A 16 -8.80 0.95 -4.45
N ARG A 17 -8.89 1.98 -5.30
CA ARG A 17 -9.96 2.06 -6.31
C ARG A 17 -9.98 0.88 -7.28
N LYS A 18 -8.82 0.27 -7.54
CA LYS A 18 -8.69 -0.82 -8.50
C LYS A 18 -9.02 -2.17 -7.89
N TYR A 19 -8.85 -2.33 -6.58
CA TYR A 19 -8.91 -3.63 -5.93
C TYR A 19 -9.98 -3.76 -4.84
N SER A 20 -10.61 -2.65 -4.42
CA SER A 20 -11.68 -2.66 -3.43
C SER A 20 -13.05 -2.43 -4.04
N GLN A 21 -14.01 -3.26 -3.63
CA GLN A 21 -15.40 -3.21 -4.12
C GLN A 21 -16.30 -2.28 -3.29
N ASN A 22 -15.97 -2.07 -2.02
CA ASN A 22 -16.71 -1.21 -1.11
C ASN A 22 -15.77 -0.48 -0.15
N GLN A 23 -16.31 0.47 0.60
CA GLN A 23 -15.51 1.32 1.49
C GLN A 23 -14.84 0.50 2.61
N SER A 24 -15.54 -0.48 3.17
CA SER A 24 -15.00 -1.33 4.24
C SER A 24 -13.82 -2.18 3.76
N ASP A 25 -13.91 -2.70 2.54
CA ASP A 25 -12.81 -3.42 1.89
C ASP A 25 -11.61 -2.49 1.67
N ALA A 26 -11.85 -1.25 1.22
CA ALA A 26 -10.78 -0.26 1.04
C ALA A 26 -10.09 0.11 2.35
N GLU A 27 -10.83 0.30 3.43
CA GLU A 27 -10.27 0.62 4.75
C GLU A 27 -9.38 -0.50 5.28
N ASP A 28 -9.84 -1.75 5.19
CA ASP A 28 -9.07 -2.90 5.65
C ASP A 28 -7.83 -3.15 4.77
N LEU A 29 -7.93 -2.92 3.45
CA LEU A 29 -6.78 -2.97 2.54
C LEU A 29 -5.74 -1.88 2.87
N VAL A 30 -6.18 -0.66 3.19
CA VAL A 30 -5.29 0.41 3.64
C VAL A 30 -4.53 0.01 4.89
N GLN A 31 -5.24 -0.49 5.90
CA GLN A 31 -4.64 -0.88 7.17
C GLN A 31 -3.61 -2.01 7.00
N GLU A 32 -3.94 -3.02 6.18
CA GLU A 32 -3.02 -4.09 5.84
C GLU A 32 -1.75 -3.58 5.14
N ILE A 33 -1.89 -2.69 4.15
CA ILE A 33 -0.75 -2.13 3.42
C ILE A 33 0.15 -1.35 4.37
N PHE A 34 -0.39 -0.48 5.22
CA PHE A 34 0.40 0.31 6.16
C PHE A 34 1.08 -0.52 7.24
N THR A 35 0.35 -1.47 7.83
CA THR A 35 0.92 -2.40 8.83
C THR A 35 2.10 -3.16 8.24
N SER A 36 2.01 -3.49 6.97
CA SER A 36 3.02 -4.25 6.26
C SER A 36 4.19 -3.38 5.88
N LEU A 37 3.91 -2.17 5.41
CA LEU A 37 4.92 -1.17 5.11
C LEU A 37 5.77 -0.90 6.35
N TRP A 38 5.16 -0.71 7.52
CA TRP A 38 5.88 -0.54 8.77
C TRP A 38 6.82 -1.71 9.08
N LYS A 39 6.37 -2.95 8.86
CA LYS A 39 7.19 -4.15 9.10
C LYS A 39 8.36 -4.30 8.11
N VAL A 40 8.21 -3.86 6.86
CA VAL A 40 9.23 -4.05 5.81
C VAL A 40 10.04 -2.80 5.50
N ALA A 41 9.61 -1.62 5.95
CA ALA A 41 10.28 -0.34 5.72
C ALA A 41 11.77 -0.33 6.14
N PRO A 42 12.20 -0.98 7.24
CA PRO A 42 13.62 -1.07 7.58
C PRO A 42 14.48 -1.80 6.55
N ARG A 43 13.85 -2.54 5.61
CA ARG A 43 14.51 -3.28 4.53
C ARG A 43 14.54 -2.49 3.23
N PHE A 44 14.00 -1.27 3.20
CA PHE A 44 14.07 -0.41 2.02
C PHE A 44 15.52 -0.03 1.75
N ASP A 45 15.96 -0.25 0.51
CA ASP A 45 17.27 0.17 0.01
C ASP A 45 17.06 1.07 -1.22
N SER A 46 17.46 2.33 -1.10
CA SER A 46 17.36 3.33 -2.17
C SER A 46 18.20 2.99 -3.41
N LYS A 47 19.17 2.07 -3.29
CA LYS A 47 19.92 1.54 -4.44
C LYS A 47 19.10 0.57 -5.28
N CYS A 48 18.06 -0.03 -4.71
CA CYS A 48 17.19 -0.98 -5.40
C CYS A 48 15.94 -0.34 -6.03
N GLY A 49 15.65 0.94 -5.73
CA GLY A 49 14.52 1.67 -6.30
C GLY A 49 14.06 2.84 -5.44
N THR A 50 13.03 3.55 -5.92
CA THR A 50 12.43 4.67 -5.19
C THR A 50 11.43 4.19 -4.13
N GLU A 51 11.21 5.00 -3.10
CA GLU A 51 10.19 4.73 -2.06
C GLU A 51 8.80 4.52 -2.66
N ASN A 52 8.41 5.36 -3.64
CA ASN A 52 7.15 5.20 -4.37
C ASN A 52 7.03 3.85 -5.08
N THR A 53 8.12 3.34 -5.66
CA THR A 53 8.13 2.03 -6.33
C THR A 53 8.00 0.90 -5.31
N PHE A 54 8.71 1.01 -4.18
CA PHE A 54 8.65 0.05 -3.09
C PHE A 54 7.25 -0.03 -2.46
N ILE A 55 6.67 1.12 -2.13
CA ILE A 55 5.32 1.23 -1.56
C ILE A 55 4.28 0.75 -2.57
N GLY A 56 4.38 1.15 -3.84
CA GLY A 56 3.48 0.71 -4.90
C GLY A 56 3.52 -0.80 -5.13
N MET A 57 4.72 -1.40 -5.09
CA MET A 57 4.89 -2.86 -5.17
C MET A 57 4.20 -3.56 -3.99
N LEU A 58 4.43 -3.09 -2.77
CA LEU A 58 3.84 -3.68 -1.57
C LEU A 58 2.31 -3.55 -1.57
N ALA A 59 1.80 -2.37 -1.91
CA ALA A 59 0.38 -2.09 -2.01
C ALA A 59 -0.30 -3.03 -3.02
N ARG A 60 0.29 -3.17 -4.22
CA ARG A 60 -0.22 -4.07 -5.25
C ARG A 60 -0.17 -5.53 -4.82
N ARG A 61 0.90 -5.95 -4.15
CA ARG A 61 1.03 -7.32 -3.65
C ARG A 61 -0.09 -7.66 -2.67
N ARG A 62 -0.35 -6.79 -1.69
CA ARG A 62 -1.45 -6.98 -0.73
C ARG A 62 -2.82 -6.97 -1.37
N ALA A 63 -3.03 -6.10 -2.33
CA ALA A 63 -4.27 -6.06 -3.08
C ALA A 63 -4.53 -7.33 -3.91
N LEU A 64 -3.46 -8.04 -4.33
CA LEU A 64 -3.55 -9.31 -5.06
C LEU A 64 -3.68 -10.54 -4.16
N ASP A 65 -3.10 -10.51 -2.95
CA ASP A 65 -3.24 -11.57 -1.94
C ASP A 65 -4.69 -11.71 -1.46
N ARG A 66 -5.52 -10.67 -1.62
CA ARG A 66 -6.94 -10.74 -1.31
C ARG A 66 -7.70 -11.58 -2.33
N PRO A 67 -8.50 -12.56 -1.88
CA PRO A 67 -9.42 -13.26 -2.77
C PRO A 67 -10.42 -12.26 -3.34
N ARG A 68 -10.56 -12.23 -4.66
CA ARG A 68 -11.64 -11.50 -5.32
C ARG A 68 -12.95 -12.19 -4.90
N LYS A 69 -13.72 -11.57 -4.01
CA LYS A 69 -15.09 -12.01 -3.68
C LYS A 69 -16.02 -11.74 -4.86
#